data_AF-R1CJC3-F1
#
_entry.id   AF-R1CJC3-F1
#
_cell.length_a   1.000
_cell.length_b   1.000
_cell.length_c   1.000
_cell.angle_alpha   90.00
_cell.angle_beta   90.00
_cell.angle_gamma   90.00
#
_symmetry.space_group_name_H-M   'P 1'
#
loop_
_entity.id
_entity.type
_entity.pdbx_description
1 polymer ?
#
loop_
_entity_poly.entity_id
_entity_poly.type
_entity_poly.pdbx_seq_one_letter_code
_entity_poly.pdbx_strand_id
1 'polypeptide(L)'
;MACYNGHLEVAKLLSSYGASRAAVPPFDTPEEIATEEGHADLAAWLVASRGWTPLAHLETLTAARALSLLRSGASLHEGEPTPLQRAAGGEGEAAALIRRAAEPWSPASHSLFPAAAREYAVTVMRIGYQIALSPPDDAEARPDWSALSDVWREHVLPHAVAR
;
A
#
# COMPACT_ATOMS: atom_id res chain seq x y z
N MET A 1 9.43 -26.62 6.76
CA MET A 1 10.73 -26.53 7.48
C MET A 1 10.78 -25.42 8.53
N ALA A 2 10.53 -24.13 8.21
CA ALA A 2 10.59 -23.08 9.24
C ALA A 2 9.63 -23.33 10.42
N CYS A 3 8.40 -23.80 10.15
CA CYS A 3 7.42 -24.09 11.19
C CYS A 3 7.72 -25.36 11.98
N TYR A 4 8.25 -26.37 11.32
CA TYR A 4 8.71 -27.61 11.95
C TYR A 4 9.82 -27.35 12.99
N ASN A 5 10.79 -26.49 12.65
CA ASN A 5 11.90 -26.15 13.55
C ASN A 5 11.60 -24.96 14.50
N GLY A 6 10.40 -24.40 14.49
CA GLY A 6 10.04 -23.26 15.35
C GLY A 6 10.73 -21.93 15.00
N HIS A 7 11.20 -21.75 13.76
CA HIS A 7 11.93 -20.55 13.33
C HIS A 7 10.96 -19.37 13.07
N LEU A 8 10.48 -18.73 14.14
CA LEU A 8 9.48 -17.67 14.07
C LEU A 8 9.86 -16.52 13.13
N GLU A 9 11.07 -15.99 13.24
CA GLU A 9 11.50 -14.85 12.42
C GLU A 9 11.61 -15.21 10.92
N VAL A 10 11.99 -16.46 10.62
CA VAL A 10 12.01 -16.96 9.23
C VAL A 10 10.58 -17.11 8.71
N ALA A 11 9.64 -17.62 9.52
CA ALA A 11 8.23 -17.74 9.15
C ALA A 11 7.59 -16.37 8.90
N LYS A 12 7.88 -15.37 9.76
CA LYS A 12 7.46 -13.97 9.56
C LYS A 12 7.97 -13.41 8.24
N LEU A 13 9.27 -13.59 7.97
CA LEU A 13 9.86 -13.13 6.72
C LEU A 13 9.21 -13.81 5.51
N LEU A 14 9.07 -15.13 5.50
CA LEU A 14 8.45 -15.86 4.39
C LEU A 14 6.99 -15.43 4.16
N SER A 15 6.20 -15.31 5.22
CA SER A 15 4.82 -14.84 5.15
C SER A 15 4.74 -13.43 4.58
N SER A 16 5.67 -12.54 4.95
CA SER A 16 5.73 -11.18 4.38
C SER A 16 5.92 -11.19 2.85
N TYR A 17 6.51 -12.25 2.28
CA TYR A 17 6.66 -12.46 0.82
C TYR A 17 5.50 -13.22 0.18
N GLY A 18 4.42 -13.51 0.93
CA GLY A 18 3.27 -14.24 0.42
C GLY A 18 3.50 -15.76 0.33
N ALA A 19 4.38 -16.32 1.17
CA ALA A 19 4.55 -17.76 1.24
C ALA A 19 3.21 -18.46 1.52
N SER A 20 2.92 -19.51 0.76
CA SER A 20 1.67 -20.26 0.89
C SER A 20 1.53 -20.86 2.28
N ARG A 21 0.29 -20.79 2.81
CA ARG A 21 -0.09 -21.35 4.11
C ARG A 21 -1.02 -22.55 3.97
N ALA A 22 -1.22 -23.04 2.75
CA ALA A 22 -1.98 -24.25 2.50
C ALA A 22 -1.23 -25.50 2.99
N ALA A 23 -1.98 -26.57 3.28
CA ALA A 23 -1.41 -27.89 3.52
C ALA A 23 -0.67 -28.39 2.27
N VAL A 24 0.41 -29.14 2.47
CA VAL A 24 1.23 -29.70 1.38
C VAL A 24 1.43 -31.20 1.64
N PRO A 25 0.65 -32.09 1.00
CA PRO A 25 0.75 -33.53 1.24
C PRO A 25 2.18 -34.07 1.08
N PRO A 26 2.67 -34.96 1.98
CA PRO A 26 1.94 -35.60 3.09
C PRO A 26 1.89 -34.77 4.38
N PHE A 27 2.30 -33.50 4.35
CA PHE A 27 2.34 -32.62 5.52
C PHE A 27 1.07 -31.76 5.62
N ASP A 28 0.71 -31.44 6.86
CA ASP A 28 -0.40 -30.58 7.20
C ASP A 28 -0.08 -29.08 6.94
N THR A 29 -0.96 -28.18 7.36
CA THR A 29 -0.71 -26.74 7.24
C THR A 29 0.49 -26.32 8.09
N PRO A 30 1.16 -25.19 7.76
CA PRO A 30 2.24 -24.67 8.59
C PRO A 30 1.84 -24.42 10.06
N GLU A 31 0.55 -24.14 10.31
CA GLU A 31 0.01 -23.91 11.64
C GLU A 31 -0.17 -25.21 12.44
N GLU A 32 -0.72 -26.26 11.81
CA GLU A 32 -0.84 -27.58 12.42
C GLU A 32 0.55 -28.13 12.76
N ILE A 33 1.51 -28.04 11.83
CA ILE A 33 2.89 -28.46 12.07
C ILE A 33 3.51 -27.70 13.25
N ALA A 34 3.32 -26.37 13.33
CA ALA A 34 3.84 -25.59 14.45
C ALA A 34 3.22 -26.00 15.79
N THR A 35 1.95 -26.41 15.78
CA THR A 35 1.21 -26.87 16.96
C THR A 35 1.68 -28.24 17.41
N GLU A 36 1.81 -29.19 16.48
CA GLU A 36 2.26 -30.57 16.75
C GLU A 36 3.68 -30.62 17.31
N GLU A 37 4.57 -29.79 16.77
CA GLU A 37 5.96 -29.66 17.23
C GLU A 37 6.10 -28.79 18.50
N GLY A 38 4.99 -28.28 19.05
CA GLY A 38 4.97 -27.54 20.32
C GLY A 38 5.43 -26.08 20.26
N HIS A 39 5.51 -25.48 19.06
CA HIS A 39 5.94 -24.09 18.85
C HIS A 39 4.80 -23.10 19.07
N ALA A 40 4.34 -22.97 20.31
CA ALA A 40 3.14 -22.21 20.68
C ALA A 40 3.13 -20.75 20.17
N ASP A 41 4.24 -20.01 20.32
CA ASP A 41 4.34 -18.61 19.86
C ASP A 41 4.21 -18.49 18.34
N LEU A 42 4.78 -19.45 17.61
CA LEU A 42 4.69 -19.50 16.16
C LEU A 42 3.27 -19.86 15.71
N ALA A 43 2.65 -20.87 16.33
CA ALA A 43 1.28 -21.24 16.05
C ALA A 43 0.31 -20.07 16.32
N ALA A 44 0.46 -19.38 17.46
CA ALA A 44 -0.34 -18.21 17.80
C ALA A 44 -0.14 -17.06 16.80
N TRP A 45 1.11 -16.77 16.41
CA TRP A 45 1.38 -15.76 15.40
C TRP A 45 0.81 -16.13 14.03
N LEU A 46 0.89 -17.42 13.65
CA LEU A 46 0.29 -17.93 12.43
C LEU A 46 -1.23 -17.68 12.45
N VAL A 47 -1.94 -18.05 13.51
CA VAL A 47 -3.38 -17.79 13.65
C VAL A 47 -3.70 -16.30 13.49
N ALA A 48 -2.97 -15.44 14.21
CA ALA A 48 -3.19 -13.99 14.21
C ALA A 48 -2.90 -13.32 12.86
N SER A 49 -2.09 -13.95 12.01
CA SER A 49 -1.65 -13.41 10.71
C SER A 49 -2.30 -14.08 9.49
N ARG A 50 -3.34 -14.91 9.66
CA ARG A 50 -3.98 -15.65 8.54
C ARG A 50 -4.48 -14.73 7.43
N GLY A 51 -5.06 -13.59 7.80
CA GLY A 51 -5.62 -12.61 6.86
C GLY A 51 -4.67 -11.48 6.49
N TRP A 52 -3.39 -11.54 6.87
CA TRP A 52 -2.48 -10.44 6.60
C TRP A 52 -2.09 -10.40 5.12
N THR A 53 -2.14 -9.21 4.54
CA THR A 53 -1.48 -8.93 3.26
C THR A 53 0.00 -8.61 3.49
N PRO A 54 0.86 -8.65 2.46
CA PRO A 54 2.27 -8.28 2.59
C PRO A 54 2.52 -6.91 3.27
N LEU A 55 1.61 -5.94 3.09
CA LEU A 55 1.71 -4.62 3.74
C LEU A 55 1.42 -4.64 5.25
N ALA A 56 0.71 -5.65 5.75
CA ALA A 56 0.39 -5.78 7.18
C ALA A 56 1.60 -6.23 8.02
N HIS A 57 2.66 -6.77 7.41
CA HIS A 57 3.86 -7.25 8.11
C HIS A 57 4.84 -6.15 8.51
N LEU A 58 4.37 -5.10 9.20
CA LEU A 58 5.11 -3.88 9.53
C LEU A 58 6.47 -4.14 10.20
N GLU A 59 6.55 -5.14 11.06
CA GLU A 59 7.73 -5.48 11.84
C GLU A 59 8.87 -6.06 10.99
N THR A 60 8.54 -6.60 9.82
CA THR A 60 9.53 -7.19 8.88
C THR A 60 9.69 -6.38 7.60
N LEU A 61 8.80 -5.41 7.37
CA LEU A 61 8.72 -4.69 6.12
C LEU A 61 9.69 -3.51 6.11
N THR A 62 10.66 -3.54 5.19
CA THR A 62 11.54 -2.39 4.97
C THR A 62 10.79 -1.27 4.24
N ALA A 63 11.23 -0.03 4.43
CA ALA A 63 10.65 1.14 3.75
C ALA A 63 10.66 1.00 2.23
N ALA A 64 11.78 0.54 1.65
CA ALA A 64 11.91 0.31 0.21
C ALA A 64 10.86 -0.70 -0.31
N ARG A 65 10.60 -1.75 0.47
CA ARG A 65 9.63 -2.77 0.10
C ARG A 65 8.19 -2.30 0.28
N ALA A 66 7.90 -1.54 1.33
CA ALA A 66 6.62 -0.85 1.48
C ALA A 66 6.35 0.07 0.28
N LEU A 67 7.33 0.91 -0.11
CA LEU A 67 7.23 1.76 -1.30
C LEU A 67 6.94 0.97 -2.58
N SER A 68 7.63 -0.15 -2.77
CA SER A 68 7.42 -1.02 -3.94
C SER A 68 5.99 -1.56 -3.98
N LEU A 69 5.49 -2.12 -2.88
CA LEU A 69 4.13 -2.65 -2.77
C LEU A 69 3.08 -1.55 -2.97
N LEU A 70 3.29 -0.38 -2.37
CA LEU A 70 2.38 0.75 -2.50
C LEU A 70 2.29 1.22 -3.96
N ARG A 71 3.43 1.30 -4.66
CA ARG A 71 3.49 1.74 -6.07
C ARG A 71 2.97 0.68 -7.04
N SER A 72 2.96 -0.59 -6.64
CA SER A 72 2.39 -1.68 -7.43
C SER A 72 0.88 -1.85 -7.21
N GLY A 73 0.24 -1.03 -6.36
CA GLY A 73 -1.21 -1.13 -6.15
C GLY A 73 -1.65 -2.02 -5.00
N ALA A 74 -0.76 -2.40 -4.08
CA ALA A 74 -1.18 -3.13 -2.89
C ALA A 74 -2.22 -2.34 -2.09
N SER A 75 -3.33 -3.02 -1.74
CA SER A 75 -4.46 -2.44 -1.03
C SER A 75 -4.09 -2.11 0.42
N LEU A 76 -4.56 -0.95 0.90
CA LEU A 76 -4.43 -0.53 2.30
C LEU A 76 -5.55 -1.07 3.18
N HIS A 77 -6.61 -1.59 2.56
CA HIS A 77 -7.89 -1.94 3.18
C HIS A 77 -8.23 -3.43 3.04
N GLU A 78 -7.33 -4.23 2.47
CA GLU A 78 -7.50 -5.67 2.35
C GLU A 78 -6.79 -6.40 3.48
N GLY A 79 -7.41 -7.48 3.95
CA GLY A 79 -6.91 -8.31 5.04
C GLY A 79 -7.43 -7.85 6.41
N GLU A 80 -7.20 -8.68 7.42
CA GLU A 80 -7.69 -8.44 8.78
C GLU A 80 -6.60 -8.69 9.83
N PRO A 81 -6.24 -7.67 10.64
CA PRO A 81 -6.54 -6.26 10.43
C PRO A 81 -5.90 -5.73 9.14
N THR A 82 -6.52 -4.72 8.55
CA THR A 82 -6.00 -4.07 7.33
C THR A 82 -4.63 -3.43 7.58
N PRO A 83 -3.77 -3.28 6.56
CA PRO A 83 -2.50 -2.56 6.68
C PRO A 83 -2.63 -1.18 7.31
N LEU A 84 -3.68 -0.43 6.95
CA LEU A 84 -3.93 0.90 7.52
C LEU A 84 -4.28 0.83 9.02
N GLN A 85 -5.10 -0.14 9.44
CA GLN A 85 -5.41 -0.34 10.86
C GLN A 85 -4.16 -0.71 11.65
N ARG A 86 -3.30 -1.58 11.13
CA ARG A 86 -2.01 -1.89 11.77
C ARG A 86 -1.10 -0.67 11.83
N ALA A 87 -1.04 0.10 10.75
CA ALA A 87 -0.19 1.28 10.67
C ALA A 87 -0.69 2.43 11.57
N ALA A 88 -1.97 2.47 11.95
CA ALA A 88 -2.50 3.51 12.84
C ALA A 88 -1.81 3.53 14.21
N GLY A 89 -1.52 2.34 14.78
CA GLY A 89 -0.76 2.19 16.02
C GLY A 89 0.70 1.77 15.84
N GLY A 90 1.13 1.53 14.60
CA GLY A 90 2.45 1.02 14.27
C GLY A 90 3.55 2.10 14.23
N GLU A 91 4.71 1.75 14.76
CA GLU A 91 5.93 2.56 14.69
C GLU A 91 6.75 2.24 13.42
N GLY A 92 7.70 3.11 13.09
CA GLY A 92 8.64 2.91 11.99
C GLY A 92 8.19 3.46 10.63
N GLU A 93 9.13 3.42 9.69
CA GLU A 93 8.98 4.07 8.38
C GLU A 93 7.92 3.38 7.50
N ALA A 94 7.80 2.06 7.54
CA ALA A 94 6.77 1.34 6.80
C ALA A 94 5.34 1.76 7.21
N ALA A 95 5.10 1.89 8.52
CA ALA A 95 3.82 2.36 9.04
C ALA A 95 3.55 3.81 8.63
N ALA A 96 4.57 4.69 8.71
CA ALA A 96 4.45 6.08 8.27
C ALA A 96 4.14 6.21 6.77
N LEU A 97 4.76 5.36 5.94
CA LEU A 97 4.48 5.30 4.50
C LEU A 97 3.05 4.84 4.21
N ILE A 98 2.54 3.84 4.93
CA ILE A 98 1.16 3.37 4.77
C ILE A 98 0.16 4.46 5.16
N ARG A 99 0.38 5.16 6.28
CA ARG A 99 -0.47 6.29 6.70
C ARG A 99 -0.47 7.40 5.65
N ARG A 100 0.71 7.80 5.15
CA ARG A 100 0.82 8.83 4.10
C ARG A 100 0.23 8.37 2.77
N ALA A 101 0.26 7.09 2.46
CA ALA A 101 -0.35 6.53 1.25
C ALA A 101 -1.89 6.49 1.32
N ALA A 102 -2.47 6.61 2.52
CA ALA A 102 -3.92 6.75 2.72
C ALA A 102 -4.39 8.21 2.66
N GLU A 103 -3.49 9.19 2.63
CA GLU A 103 -3.84 10.59 2.42
C GLU A 103 -4.33 10.83 0.98
N PRO A 104 -5.23 11.80 0.75
CA PRO A 104 -5.61 12.22 -0.60
C PRO A 104 -4.40 12.58 -1.45
N TRP A 105 -4.55 12.50 -2.77
CA TRP A 105 -3.49 12.86 -3.72
C TRP A 105 -2.99 14.29 -3.44
N SER A 106 -1.69 14.43 -3.18
CA SER A 106 -1.03 15.71 -2.92
C SER A 106 0.45 15.63 -3.29
N PRO A 107 1.19 16.76 -3.36
CA PRO A 107 2.65 16.74 -3.50
C PRO A 107 3.39 15.90 -2.44
N ALA A 108 2.79 15.68 -1.27
CA ALA A 108 3.38 14.87 -0.20
C ALA A 108 3.08 13.37 -0.35
N SER A 109 1.95 12.99 -0.93
CA SER A 109 1.46 11.60 -0.99
C SER A 109 1.55 10.96 -2.39
N HIS A 110 1.53 11.76 -3.46
CA HIS A 110 1.34 11.27 -4.83
C HIS A 110 2.37 10.24 -5.28
N SER A 111 3.61 10.31 -4.76
CA SER A 111 4.67 9.36 -5.10
C SER A 111 4.43 7.95 -4.57
N LEU A 112 3.49 7.78 -3.63
CA LEU A 112 3.08 6.52 -3.00
C LEU A 112 1.86 5.89 -3.69
N PHE A 113 1.17 6.63 -4.55
CA PHE A 113 0.03 6.11 -5.32
C PHE A 113 0.51 5.10 -6.36
N PRO A 114 -0.35 4.19 -6.83
CA PRO A 114 -0.01 3.22 -7.86
C PRO A 114 0.38 3.88 -9.19
N ALA A 115 1.16 3.19 -10.03
CA ALA A 115 1.61 3.75 -11.31
C ALA A 115 0.45 4.26 -12.19
N ALA A 116 -0.63 3.47 -12.31
CA ALA A 116 -1.81 3.82 -13.08
C ALA A 116 -2.49 5.10 -12.58
N ALA A 117 -2.63 5.27 -11.25
CA ALA A 117 -3.18 6.48 -10.66
C ALA A 117 -2.32 7.72 -10.99
N ARG A 118 -0.99 7.56 -10.97
CA ARG A 118 -0.07 8.65 -11.31
C ARG A 118 -0.10 9.01 -12.80
N GLU A 119 -0.24 8.04 -13.67
CA GLU A 119 -0.44 8.25 -15.12
C GLU A 119 -1.77 8.96 -15.40
N TYR A 120 -2.83 8.57 -14.69
CA TYR A 120 -4.12 9.23 -14.76
C TYR A 120 -4.03 10.69 -14.31
N ALA A 121 -3.33 10.98 -13.21
CA ALA A 121 -3.10 12.35 -12.75
C ALA A 121 -2.40 13.22 -13.80
N VAL A 122 -1.42 12.67 -14.52
CA VAL A 122 -0.76 13.36 -15.65
C VAL A 122 -1.74 13.64 -16.78
N THR A 123 -2.64 12.70 -17.09
CA THR A 123 -3.69 12.89 -18.09
C THR A 123 -4.64 14.03 -17.69
N VAL A 124 -5.11 14.04 -16.44
CA VAL A 124 -5.98 15.11 -15.91
C VAL A 124 -5.29 16.47 -15.99
N MET A 125 -4.01 16.56 -15.60
CA MET A 125 -3.24 17.80 -15.72
C MET A 125 -3.07 18.27 -17.16
N ARG A 126 -2.85 17.35 -18.12
CA ARG A 126 -2.74 17.68 -19.54
C ARG A 126 -4.05 18.24 -20.10
N ILE A 127 -5.19 17.70 -19.69
CA ILE A 127 -6.50 18.22 -20.07
C ILE A 127 -6.67 19.65 -19.53
N GLY A 128 -6.35 19.88 -18.25
CA GLY A 128 -6.37 21.23 -17.66
C GLY A 128 -5.50 22.22 -18.43
N TYR A 129 -4.30 21.78 -18.85
CA TYR A 129 -3.41 22.59 -19.69
C TYR A 129 -3.99 22.91 -21.06
N GLN A 130 -4.59 21.93 -21.73
CA GLN A 130 -5.21 22.13 -23.04
C GLN A 130 -6.39 23.09 -22.97
N ILE A 131 -7.21 23.01 -21.92
CA ILE A 131 -8.31 23.95 -21.66
C ILE A 131 -7.77 25.36 -21.46
N ALA A 132 -6.71 25.54 -20.67
CA ALA A 132 -6.11 26.85 -20.44
C ALA A 132 -5.48 27.45 -21.71
N LEU A 133 -4.93 26.61 -22.58
CA LEU A 133 -4.37 27.05 -23.85
C LEU A 133 -5.41 27.39 -24.92
N SER A 134 -6.63 26.87 -24.78
CA SER A 134 -7.74 27.02 -25.73
C SER A 134 -8.94 27.69 -25.04
N PRO A 135 -8.81 28.96 -24.61
CA PRO A 135 -9.92 29.68 -24.01
C PRO A 135 -11.06 29.88 -25.03
N PRO A 136 -12.31 30.01 -24.59
CA PRO A 136 -13.43 30.29 -25.49
C PRO A 136 -13.25 31.66 -26.18
N ASP A 137 -13.87 31.82 -27.35
CA ASP A 137 -13.66 32.98 -28.24
C ASP A 137 -14.01 34.33 -27.60
N ASP A 138 -14.85 34.33 -26.57
CA ASP A 138 -15.29 35.51 -25.80
C ASP A 138 -14.40 35.83 -24.59
N ALA A 139 -13.33 35.06 -24.34
CA ALA A 139 -12.44 35.29 -23.20
C ALA A 139 -11.62 36.58 -23.36
N GLU A 140 -11.80 37.52 -22.42
CA GLU A 140 -11.09 38.81 -22.41
C GLU A 140 -9.56 38.67 -22.29
N ALA A 141 -9.07 37.61 -21.65
CA ALA A 141 -7.64 37.32 -21.50
C ALA A 141 -7.37 35.82 -21.31
N ARG A 142 -6.15 35.40 -21.66
CA ARG A 142 -5.68 34.05 -21.34
C ARG A 142 -5.44 33.94 -19.83
N PRO A 143 -5.99 32.91 -19.15
CA PRO A 143 -5.77 32.72 -17.73
C PRO A 143 -4.29 32.45 -17.42
N ASP A 144 -3.84 32.93 -16.25
CA ASP A 144 -2.51 32.61 -15.74
C ASP A 144 -2.43 31.11 -15.42
N TRP A 145 -1.61 30.42 -16.19
CA TRP A 145 -1.43 28.98 -16.06
C TRP A 145 -0.85 28.59 -14.70
N SER A 146 -0.05 29.45 -14.05
CA SER A 146 0.51 29.13 -12.74
C SER A 146 -0.59 29.00 -11.68
N ALA A 147 -1.45 30.01 -11.56
CA ALA A 147 -2.62 30.00 -10.68
C ALA A 147 -3.58 28.85 -11.01
N LEU A 148 -3.80 28.57 -12.29
CA LEU A 148 -4.68 27.48 -12.70
C LEU A 148 -4.07 26.11 -12.39
N SER A 149 -2.76 25.92 -12.59
CA SER A 149 -2.06 24.69 -12.20
C SER A 149 -2.21 24.41 -10.71
N ASP A 150 -2.13 25.43 -9.86
CA ASP A 150 -2.29 25.27 -8.41
C ASP A 150 -3.70 24.81 -8.06
N VAL A 151 -4.74 25.43 -8.65
CA VAL A 151 -6.13 24.98 -8.49
C VAL A 151 -6.31 23.52 -8.89
N TRP A 152 -5.73 23.10 -10.01
CA TRP A 152 -5.84 21.71 -10.45
C TRP A 152 -5.11 20.75 -9.50
N ARG A 153 -3.94 21.12 -8.99
CA ARG A 153 -3.17 20.31 -8.03
C ARG A 153 -3.83 20.20 -6.67
N GLU A 154 -4.42 21.29 -6.18
CA GLU A 154 -4.94 21.40 -4.81
C GLU A 154 -6.42 21.05 -4.69
N HIS A 155 -7.20 21.19 -5.77
CA HIS A 155 -8.64 20.99 -5.72
C HIS A 155 -9.16 19.96 -6.72
N VAL A 156 -8.52 19.76 -7.88
CA VAL A 156 -9.00 18.78 -8.87
C VAL A 156 -8.39 17.39 -8.62
N LEU A 157 -7.06 17.28 -8.60
CA LEU A 157 -6.37 16.00 -8.45
C LEU A 157 -6.74 15.21 -7.18
N PRO A 158 -6.90 15.83 -6.00
CA PRO A 158 -7.30 15.11 -4.78
C PRO A 158 -8.65 14.40 -4.89
N HIS A 159 -9.55 14.89 -5.75
CA HIS A 159 -10.88 14.32 -5.98
C HIS A 159 -10.94 13.44 -7.22
N ALA A 160 -10.12 13.74 -8.23
CA ALA A 160 -10.10 13.00 -9.49
C ALA A 160 -9.29 11.70 -9.38
N VAL A 161 -8.20 11.70 -8.62
CA VAL A 161 -7.25 10.58 -8.60
C VAL A 161 -7.49 9.72 -7.37
N ALA A 162 -8.14 8.58 -7.59
CA ALA A 162 -8.23 7.52 -6.60
C ALA A 162 -6.97 6.65 -6.60
N ARG A 163 -6.76 5.97 -5.47
CA ARG A 163 -5.72 4.96 -5.31
C ARG A 163 -6.10 3.66 -5.99
#